data_AF-A0A4Y9PZ23-F1
#
_entry.id   AF-A0A4Y9PZ23-F1
#
_cell.length_a   1.000
_cell.length_b   1.000
_cell.length_c   1.000
_cell.angle_alpha   90.00
_cell.angle_beta   90.00
_cell.angle_gamma   90.00
#
_symmetry.space_group_name_H-M   'P 1'
#
loop_
_entity.id
_entity.type
_entity.pdbx_description
1 polymer ?
#
loop_
_entity_poly.entity_id
_entity_poly.type
_entity_poly.pdbx_seq_one_letter_code
_entity_poly.pdbx_strand_id
1 'polypeptide(L)'
;MGVDRSVLFRLATSERFERAVRRLPATEARAWRAAHRYVAGRTRGEALAATSATLARGHGASVDFFGEQIDDPAVADGTVADYLALTADLPTPPADVWLSVDLSHLVLDTDPGGTADRLATLAAALPAGRRIQVGAEDAARTDAVLTCVVAVAGRGRAERLGATLQANLVRSPADVDTLLDAGVHVRLVKGAYLEATGALPHGEPTDVAYLVLAARLAAAGGPWSAATHDRRLQEALQLQHGPTPVEQLLGVRPEVLDDLASRGIPTRVYLPYGPNWFRYWMRRVAESRGA
;
A
#
# COMPACT_ATOMS: atom_id res chain seq x y z
N MET A 1 12.74 -25.13 14.34
CA MET A 1 13.38 -24.71 13.09
C MET A 1 12.35 -23.97 12.26
N GLY A 2 12.43 -22.64 12.21
CA GLY A 2 11.52 -21.83 11.39
C GLY A 2 11.87 -21.96 9.91
N VAL A 3 10.86 -21.95 9.05
CA VAL A 3 11.06 -21.83 7.60
C VAL A 3 11.65 -20.44 7.32
N ASP A 4 12.74 -20.39 6.56
CA ASP A 4 13.46 -19.17 6.14
C ASP A 4 12.53 -18.18 5.41
N ARG A 5 12.70 -16.88 5.66
CA ARG A 5 11.93 -15.79 5.03
C ARG A 5 11.98 -15.88 3.50
N SER A 6 13.14 -16.19 2.92
CA SER A 6 13.31 -16.37 1.46
C SER A 6 12.51 -17.54 0.91
N VAL A 7 12.33 -18.61 1.69
CA VAL A 7 11.51 -19.77 1.30
C VAL A 7 10.03 -19.40 1.35
N LEU A 8 9.59 -18.67 2.38
CA LEU A 8 8.21 -18.18 2.47
C LEU A 8 7.87 -17.20 1.34
N PHE A 9 8.78 -16.29 1.00
CA PHE A 9 8.60 -15.39 -0.14
C PHE A 9 8.48 -16.16 -1.46
N ARG A 10 9.33 -17.17 -1.70
CA ARG A 10 9.23 -18.04 -2.89
C ARG A 10 7.92 -18.82 -2.94
N LEU A 11 7.40 -19.27 -1.81
CA LEU A 11 6.09 -19.92 -1.75
C LEU A 11 4.97 -18.92 -2.01
N ALA A 12 5.08 -17.69 -1.50
CA ALA A 12 4.10 -16.63 -1.71
C ALA A 12 3.98 -16.19 -3.17
N THR A 13 5.06 -16.30 -3.95
CA THR A 13 5.08 -15.99 -5.40
C THR A 13 4.90 -17.21 -6.30
N SER A 14 4.66 -18.41 -5.74
CA SER A 14 4.53 -19.65 -6.51
C SER A 14 3.09 -19.95 -6.91
N GLU A 15 2.76 -19.75 -8.19
CA GLU A 15 1.45 -20.11 -8.74
C GLU A 15 1.13 -21.60 -8.63
N ARG A 16 2.15 -22.46 -8.71
CA ARG A 16 1.97 -23.92 -8.58
C ARG A 16 1.51 -24.28 -7.18
N PHE A 17 2.12 -23.65 -6.17
CA PHE A 17 1.75 -23.85 -4.78
C PHE A 17 0.35 -23.31 -4.49
N GLU A 18 0.04 -22.09 -4.95
CA GLU A 18 -1.30 -21.52 -4.81
C GLU A 18 -2.36 -22.43 -5.44
N ARG A 19 -2.16 -22.86 -6.69
CA ARG A 19 -3.09 -23.78 -7.37
C ARG A 19 -3.29 -25.07 -6.61
N ALA A 20 -2.23 -25.65 -6.05
CA ALA A 20 -2.33 -26.87 -5.26
C ALA A 20 -3.16 -26.66 -3.99
N VAL A 21 -2.96 -25.56 -3.26
CA VAL A 21 -3.70 -25.24 -2.03
C VAL A 21 -5.17 -24.92 -2.32
N ARG A 22 -5.45 -24.21 -3.41
CA ARG A 22 -6.81 -23.78 -3.78
C ARG A 22 -7.62 -24.86 -4.50
N ARG A 23 -6.99 -25.91 -5.03
CA ARG A 23 -7.70 -27.00 -5.74
C ARG A 23 -8.61 -27.83 -4.84
N LEU A 24 -8.28 -27.98 -3.56
CA LEU A 24 -9.07 -28.79 -2.62
C LEU A 24 -9.88 -27.86 -1.69
N PRO A 25 -11.22 -28.03 -1.60
CA PRO A 25 -12.07 -27.15 -0.78
C PRO A 25 -11.65 -27.07 0.69
N ALA A 26 -11.19 -28.19 1.26
CA ALA A 26 -10.78 -28.24 2.66
C ALA A 26 -9.51 -27.42 2.95
N THR A 27 -8.52 -27.44 2.04
CA THR A 27 -7.26 -26.69 2.19
C THR A 27 -7.47 -25.22 1.91
N GLU A 28 -8.27 -24.87 0.90
CA GLU A 28 -8.65 -23.48 0.63
C GLU A 28 -9.42 -22.88 1.81
N ALA A 29 -10.41 -23.58 2.36
CA ALA A 29 -11.17 -23.11 3.52
C ALA A 29 -10.27 -22.93 4.76
N ARG A 30 -9.25 -23.79 4.94
CA ARG A 30 -8.28 -23.64 6.02
C ARG A 30 -7.37 -22.43 5.81
N ALA A 31 -6.88 -22.21 4.59
CA ALA A 31 -6.08 -21.04 4.25
C ALA A 31 -6.90 -19.75 4.42
N TRP A 32 -8.15 -19.74 3.95
CA TRP A 32 -9.06 -18.60 4.13
C TRP A 32 -9.31 -18.29 5.60
N ARG A 33 -9.56 -19.31 6.45
CA ARG A 33 -9.69 -19.11 7.91
C ARG A 33 -8.45 -18.47 8.54
N ALA A 34 -7.25 -18.71 8.01
CA ALA A 34 -6.04 -18.04 8.49
C ALA A 34 -5.85 -16.63 7.88
N ALA A 35 -6.32 -16.41 6.65
CA ALA A 35 -6.14 -15.17 5.90
C ALA A 35 -7.19 -14.10 6.20
N HIS A 36 -8.45 -14.48 6.47
CA HIS A 36 -9.60 -13.56 6.49
C HIS A 36 -9.51 -12.42 7.51
N ARG A 37 -8.64 -12.53 8.53
CA ARG A 37 -8.35 -11.44 9.46
C ARG A 37 -7.54 -10.29 8.82
N TYR A 38 -6.79 -10.59 7.76
CA TYR A 38 -5.83 -9.68 7.12
C TYR A 38 -6.27 -9.21 5.72
N VAL A 39 -7.41 -9.71 5.24
CA VAL A 39 -7.96 -9.42 3.90
C VAL A 39 -9.40 -8.96 4.07
N ALA A 40 -9.77 -7.85 3.43
CA ALA A 40 -11.09 -7.23 3.53
C ALA A 40 -12.20 -8.04 2.82
N GLY A 41 -11.84 -9.07 2.06
CA GLY A 41 -12.78 -9.95 1.37
C GLY A 41 -12.19 -10.58 0.13
N ARG A 42 -12.96 -11.46 -0.50
CA ARG A 42 -12.67 -12.03 -1.84
C ARG A 42 -13.41 -11.28 -2.93
N THR A 43 -14.40 -10.47 -2.56
CA THR A 43 -15.29 -9.74 -3.46
C THR A 43 -15.32 -8.25 -3.11
N ARG A 44 -15.72 -7.42 -4.07
CA ARG A 44 -15.92 -5.98 -3.86
C ARG A 44 -16.95 -5.69 -2.76
N GLY A 45 -18.05 -6.45 -2.71
CA GLY A 45 -19.08 -6.28 -1.69
C GLY A 45 -18.56 -6.50 -0.25
N GLU A 46 -17.75 -7.55 -0.04
CA GLU A 46 -17.09 -7.79 1.25
C GLU A 46 -16.12 -6.64 1.60
N ALA A 47 -15.36 -6.14 0.63
CA ALA A 47 -14.43 -5.02 0.82
C ALA A 47 -15.13 -3.70 1.19
N LEU A 48 -16.29 -3.43 0.59
CA LEU A 48 -17.12 -2.28 0.93
C LEU A 48 -17.68 -2.40 2.35
N ALA A 49 -18.13 -3.60 2.75
CA ALA A 49 -18.57 -3.83 4.12
C ALA A 49 -17.45 -3.63 5.15
N ALA A 50 -16.24 -4.13 4.85
CA ALA A 50 -15.05 -3.91 5.68
C ALA A 50 -14.65 -2.42 5.74
N THR A 51 -14.81 -1.70 4.63
CA THR A 51 -14.60 -0.25 4.54
C THR A 51 -15.57 0.49 5.45
N SER A 52 -16.87 0.21 5.38
CA SER A 52 -17.89 0.80 6.26
C SER A 52 -17.61 0.50 7.74
N ALA A 53 -17.21 -0.73 8.08
CA ALA A 53 -16.84 -1.09 9.45
C ALA A 53 -15.59 -0.34 9.94
N THR A 54 -14.61 -0.13 9.06
CA THR A 54 -13.38 0.64 9.36
C THR A 54 -13.71 2.10 9.64
N LEU A 55 -14.53 2.73 8.79
CA LEU A 55 -15.00 4.10 8.96
C LEU A 55 -15.83 4.27 10.25
N ALA A 56 -16.71 3.32 10.56
CA ALA A 56 -17.53 3.35 11.78
C ALA A 56 -16.69 3.27 13.07
N ARG A 57 -15.47 2.74 12.99
CA ARG A 57 -14.50 2.70 14.09
C ARG A 57 -13.66 3.99 14.21
N GLY A 58 -13.84 4.94 13.29
CA GLY A 58 -13.13 6.22 13.29
C GLY A 58 -11.81 6.23 12.52
N HIS A 59 -11.52 5.20 11.72
CA HIS A 59 -10.33 5.17 10.85
C HIS A 59 -10.71 5.44 9.40
N GLY A 60 -9.82 6.11 8.66
CA GLY A 60 -9.85 6.10 7.21
C GLY A 60 -9.57 4.72 6.63
N ALA A 61 -9.86 4.54 5.35
CA ALA A 61 -9.58 3.31 4.60
C ALA A 61 -8.67 3.59 3.40
N SER A 62 -7.85 2.60 3.03
CA SER A 62 -7.10 2.53 1.77
C SER A 62 -7.44 1.20 1.12
N VAL A 63 -8.38 1.21 0.17
CA VAL A 63 -8.94 -0.03 -0.42
C VAL A 63 -8.14 -0.44 -1.64
N ASP A 64 -7.72 -1.69 -1.69
CA ASP A 64 -6.88 -2.24 -2.75
C ASP A 64 -7.55 -3.46 -3.41
N PHE A 65 -7.85 -3.35 -4.70
CA PHE A 65 -8.17 -4.51 -5.52
C PHE A 65 -6.88 -5.24 -5.85
N PHE A 66 -6.49 -6.12 -4.93
CA PHE A 66 -5.14 -6.63 -4.89
C PHE A 66 -4.81 -7.48 -6.12
N GLY A 67 -3.75 -7.08 -6.81
CA GLY A 67 -3.18 -7.74 -7.98
C GLY A 67 -1.90 -7.03 -8.38
N GLU A 68 -1.01 -7.75 -9.05
CA GLU A 68 0.32 -7.27 -9.41
C GLU A 68 0.86 -8.06 -10.60
N GLN A 69 1.84 -7.50 -11.30
CA GLN A 69 2.61 -8.15 -12.37
C GLN A 69 1.76 -8.66 -13.53
N ILE A 70 0.87 -7.81 -14.04
CA ILE A 70 0.20 -8.03 -15.32
C ILE A 70 1.15 -7.61 -16.44
N ASP A 71 1.25 -8.43 -17.48
CA ASP A 71 2.06 -8.18 -18.68
C ASP A 71 1.22 -7.91 -19.95
N ASP A 72 -0.07 -8.25 -19.92
CA ASP A 72 -1.04 -8.05 -20.99
C ASP A 72 -1.87 -6.76 -20.79
N PRO A 73 -1.72 -5.74 -21.67
CA PRO A 73 -2.52 -4.51 -21.65
C PRO A 73 -4.04 -4.73 -21.63
N ALA A 74 -4.55 -5.78 -22.30
CA ALA A 74 -5.99 -6.05 -22.33
C ALA A 74 -6.52 -6.49 -20.96
N VAL A 75 -5.70 -7.22 -20.19
CA VAL A 75 -6.04 -7.58 -18.81
C VAL A 75 -5.99 -6.34 -17.92
N ALA A 76 -5.01 -5.46 -18.13
CA ALA A 76 -4.91 -4.17 -17.43
C ALA A 76 -6.15 -3.29 -17.61
N ASP A 77 -6.70 -3.24 -18.83
CA ASP A 77 -7.90 -2.46 -19.12
C ASP A 77 -9.12 -3.01 -18.35
N GLY A 78 -9.20 -4.33 -18.20
CA GLY A 78 -10.16 -4.97 -17.29
C GLY A 78 -9.95 -4.57 -15.83
N THR A 79 -8.71 -4.58 -15.35
CA THR A 79 -8.35 -4.11 -14.00
C THR A 79 -8.74 -2.65 -13.78
N VAL A 80 -8.54 -1.77 -14.77
CA VAL A 80 -8.98 -0.37 -14.69
C VAL A 80 -10.50 -0.29 -14.54
N ALA A 81 -11.26 -1.09 -15.30
CA ALA A 81 -12.71 -1.13 -15.16
C ALA A 81 -13.15 -1.59 -13.75
N ASP A 82 -12.45 -2.56 -13.16
CA ASP A 82 -12.69 -3.00 -11.78
C ASP A 82 -12.42 -1.89 -10.75
N TYR A 83 -11.33 -1.13 -10.91
CA TYR A 83 -11.03 0.04 -10.06
C TYR A 83 -12.03 1.19 -10.25
N LEU A 84 -12.50 1.43 -11.48
CA LEU A 84 -13.54 2.43 -11.74
C LEU A 84 -14.87 2.03 -11.09
N ALA A 85 -15.25 0.76 -11.17
CA ALA A 85 -16.45 0.25 -10.51
C ALA A 85 -16.32 0.28 -8.98
N LEU A 86 -15.13 -0.01 -8.43
CA LEU A 86 -14.84 0.22 -7.01
C LEU A 86 -15.01 1.69 -6.64
N THR A 87 -14.44 2.61 -7.42
CA THR A 87 -14.52 4.06 -7.19
C THR A 87 -15.95 4.55 -7.03
N ALA A 88 -16.84 4.07 -7.91
CA ALA A 88 -18.26 4.40 -7.92
C ALA A 88 -19.01 3.89 -6.67
N ASP A 89 -18.62 2.72 -6.14
CA ASP A 89 -19.29 2.11 -4.99
C ASP A 89 -18.74 2.57 -3.62
N LEU A 90 -17.56 3.22 -3.59
CA LEU A 90 -16.94 3.67 -2.34
C LEU A 90 -17.77 4.78 -1.65
N PRO A 91 -17.81 4.83 -0.30
CA PRO A 91 -18.55 5.84 0.47
C PRO A 91 -18.23 7.28 0.07
N THR A 92 -19.24 8.10 -0.21
CA THR A 92 -19.05 9.48 -0.70
C THR A 92 -18.26 10.36 0.28
N PRO A 93 -17.50 11.37 -0.20
CA PRO A 93 -16.92 12.39 0.67
C PRO A 93 -17.96 13.01 1.62
N PRO A 94 -17.59 13.39 2.85
CA PRO A 94 -16.24 13.53 3.38
C PRO A 94 -15.62 12.23 3.96
N ALA A 95 -16.18 11.05 3.66
CA ALA A 95 -15.59 9.79 4.11
C ALA A 95 -14.14 9.65 3.62
N ASP A 96 -13.24 9.33 4.54
CA ASP A 96 -11.81 9.29 4.29
C ASP A 96 -11.37 7.94 3.70
N VAL A 97 -11.62 7.77 2.39
CA VAL A 97 -11.36 6.53 1.66
C VAL A 97 -10.48 6.77 0.45
N TRP A 98 -9.34 6.10 0.42
CA TRP A 98 -8.39 6.11 -0.69
C TRP A 98 -8.44 4.80 -1.47
N LEU A 99 -7.97 4.86 -2.71
CA LEU A 99 -7.61 3.67 -3.48
C LEU A 99 -6.13 3.39 -3.29
N SER A 100 -5.75 2.12 -3.16
CA SER A 100 -4.37 1.68 -3.30
C SER A 100 -4.20 0.88 -4.58
N VAL A 101 -3.10 1.14 -5.29
CA VAL A 101 -2.81 0.53 -6.59
C VAL A 101 -1.31 0.31 -6.69
N ASP A 102 -0.90 -0.90 -7.07
CA ASP A 102 0.46 -1.17 -7.54
C ASP A 102 0.48 -1.04 -9.07
N LEU A 103 1.48 -0.37 -9.64
CA LEU A 103 1.46 -0.04 -11.07
C LEU A 103 1.78 -1.24 -11.95
N SER A 104 2.45 -2.27 -11.44
CA SER A 104 2.52 -3.55 -12.14
C SER A 104 1.16 -4.22 -12.32
N HIS A 105 0.13 -3.84 -11.54
CA HIS A 105 -1.26 -4.25 -11.80
C HIS A 105 -1.86 -3.55 -13.04
N LEU A 106 -1.22 -2.47 -13.49
CA LEU A 106 -1.60 -1.66 -14.65
C LEU A 106 -0.60 -1.78 -15.82
N VAL A 107 0.23 -2.83 -15.82
CA VAL A 107 1.18 -3.18 -16.90
C VAL A 107 2.40 -2.25 -16.99
N LEU A 108 2.94 -1.86 -15.84
CA LEU A 108 4.14 -1.00 -15.77
C LEU A 108 5.35 -1.56 -16.51
N ASP A 109 5.61 -2.87 -16.40
CA ASP A 109 6.86 -3.47 -16.85
C ASP A 109 6.98 -3.50 -18.40
N THR A 110 5.86 -3.63 -19.11
CA THR A 110 5.83 -3.76 -20.57
C THR A 110 5.22 -2.55 -21.28
N ASP A 111 4.39 -1.75 -20.60
CA ASP A 111 3.75 -0.55 -21.15
C ASP A 111 3.75 0.63 -20.14
N PRO A 112 4.91 1.23 -19.82
CA PRO A 112 4.96 2.36 -18.89
C PRO A 112 4.13 3.58 -19.34
N GLY A 113 4.06 3.82 -20.66
CA GLY A 113 3.29 4.92 -21.24
C GLY A 113 1.79 4.75 -21.04
N GLY A 114 1.26 3.58 -21.43
CA GLY A 114 -0.15 3.27 -21.18
C GLY A 114 -0.48 3.11 -19.70
N THR A 115 0.47 2.68 -18.87
CA THR A 115 0.31 2.68 -17.40
C THR A 115 0.02 4.09 -16.86
N ALA A 116 0.73 5.12 -17.35
CA ALA A 116 0.48 6.50 -16.95
C ALA A 116 -0.91 6.99 -17.40
N ASP A 117 -1.36 6.59 -18.59
CA ASP A 117 -2.70 6.93 -19.10
C ASP A 117 -3.81 6.24 -18.29
N ARG A 118 -3.61 4.97 -17.90
CA ARG A 118 -4.51 4.22 -17.00
C ARG A 118 -4.58 4.85 -15.62
N LEU A 119 -3.44 5.20 -15.01
CA LEU A 119 -3.40 5.89 -13.72
C LEU A 119 -4.09 7.26 -13.80
N ALA A 120 -3.86 8.03 -14.87
CA ALA A 120 -4.53 9.31 -15.09
C ALA A 120 -6.05 9.16 -15.23
N THR A 121 -6.51 8.09 -15.89
CA THR A 121 -7.93 7.76 -16.03
C THR A 121 -8.57 7.48 -14.66
N LEU A 122 -7.92 6.67 -13.83
CA LEU A 122 -8.39 6.39 -12.47
C LEU A 122 -8.40 7.67 -11.62
N ALA A 123 -7.34 8.48 -11.69
CA ALA A 123 -7.25 9.73 -10.93
C ALA A 123 -8.33 10.74 -11.35
N ALA A 124 -8.70 10.76 -12.64
CA ALA A 124 -9.76 11.62 -13.16
C ALA A 124 -11.16 11.20 -12.69
N ALA A 125 -11.38 9.90 -12.43
CA ALA A 125 -12.65 9.40 -11.92
C ALA A 125 -12.86 9.66 -10.42
N LEU A 126 -11.81 10.04 -9.68
CA LEU A 126 -11.91 10.31 -8.25
C LEU A 126 -12.55 11.68 -7.95
N PRO A 127 -13.58 11.74 -7.06
CA PRO A 127 -14.11 13.00 -6.59
C PRO A 127 -13.08 13.79 -5.77
N ALA A 128 -13.34 15.09 -5.58
CA ALA A 128 -12.53 15.93 -4.71
C ALA A 128 -12.38 15.35 -3.29
N GLY A 129 -11.17 15.46 -2.73
CA GLY A 129 -10.85 14.93 -1.41
C GLY A 129 -10.43 13.46 -1.38
N ARG A 130 -10.48 12.74 -2.52
CA ARG A 130 -9.95 11.37 -2.63
C ARG A 130 -8.59 11.31 -3.29
N ARG A 131 -7.92 10.18 -3.09
CA ARG A 131 -6.58 9.91 -3.60
C ARG A 131 -6.42 8.46 -4.04
N ILE A 132 -5.58 8.26 -5.07
CA ILE A 132 -4.92 7.00 -5.39
C ILE A 132 -3.55 7.02 -4.75
N GLN A 133 -3.31 6.11 -3.81
CA GLN A 133 -2.03 5.92 -3.18
C GLN A 133 -1.31 4.78 -3.88
N VAL A 134 -0.33 5.15 -4.71
CA VAL A 134 0.49 4.21 -5.48
C VAL A 134 1.46 3.51 -4.54
N GLY A 135 1.44 2.18 -4.57
CA GLY A 135 2.34 1.36 -3.76
C GLY A 135 3.77 1.39 -4.27
N ALA A 136 4.70 1.16 -3.36
CA ALA A 136 6.10 0.96 -3.71
C ALA A 136 6.30 -0.53 -3.98
N GLU A 137 6.94 -0.84 -5.10
CA GLU A 137 7.28 -2.21 -5.49
C GLU A 137 8.77 -2.49 -5.19
N ASP A 138 9.35 -3.55 -5.76
CA ASP A 138 10.80 -3.80 -5.59
C ASP A 138 11.66 -2.68 -6.21
N ALA A 139 12.92 -2.61 -5.77
CA ALA A 139 13.83 -1.53 -6.16
C ALA A 139 14.05 -1.40 -7.67
N ALA A 140 13.86 -2.48 -8.46
CA ALA A 140 14.01 -2.43 -9.90
C ALA A 140 12.86 -1.67 -10.60
N ARG A 141 11.68 -1.58 -9.96
CA ARG A 141 10.54 -0.81 -10.46
C ARG A 141 10.47 0.62 -9.94
N THR A 142 11.27 0.99 -8.93
CA THR A 142 11.17 2.32 -8.28
C THR A 142 11.21 3.47 -9.28
N ASP A 143 12.16 3.48 -10.22
CA ASP A 143 12.25 4.55 -11.22
C ASP A 143 11.02 4.65 -12.11
N ALA A 144 10.52 3.51 -12.60
CA ALA A 144 9.34 3.46 -13.45
C ALA A 144 8.08 3.92 -12.69
N VAL A 145 7.94 3.50 -11.42
CA VAL A 145 6.82 3.89 -10.57
C VAL A 145 6.82 5.39 -10.31
N LEU A 146 7.95 5.94 -9.84
CA LEU A 146 8.05 7.37 -9.50
C LEU A 146 7.91 8.24 -10.75
N THR A 147 8.51 7.85 -11.88
CA THR A 147 8.36 8.55 -13.17
C THR A 147 6.90 8.61 -13.59
N CYS A 148 6.16 7.49 -13.47
CA CYS A 148 4.73 7.45 -13.78
C CYS A 148 3.93 8.39 -12.89
N VAL A 149 4.14 8.35 -11.56
CA VAL A 149 3.43 9.24 -10.62
C VAL A 149 3.71 10.71 -10.91
N VAL A 150 4.97 11.09 -11.10
CA VAL A 150 5.37 12.48 -11.40
C VAL A 150 4.79 12.94 -12.72
N ALA A 151 4.81 12.08 -13.76
CA ALA A 151 4.22 12.40 -15.05
C ALA A 151 2.71 12.66 -14.94
N VAL A 152 1.96 11.83 -14.20
CA VAL A 152 0.52 12.02 -14.03
C VAL A 152 0.22 13.22 -13.13
N ALA A 153 1.04 13.46 -12.09
CA ALA A 153 0.94 14.66 -11.25
C ALA A 153 1.09 15.94 -12.10
N GLY A 154 2.08 15.97 -13.00
CA GLY A 154 2.32 17.07 -13.95
C GLY A 154 1.19 17.31 -14.96
N ARG A 155 0.27 16.35 -15.14
CA ARG A 155 -0.98 16.52 -15.91
C ARG A 155 -2.09 17.19 -15.09
N GLY A 156 -1.76 17.82 -13.96
CA GLY A 156 -2.71 18.52 -13.08
C GLY A 156 -3.54 17.58 -12.21
N ARG A 157 -2.94 16.47 -11.75
CA ARG A 157 -3.60 15.45 -10.92
C ARG A 157 -2.90 15.20 -9.58
N ALA A 158 -1.94 16.04 -9.20
CA ALA A 158 -1.10 15.83 -8.01
C ALA A 158 -1.92 15.62 -6.72
N GLU A 159 -3.00 16.37 -6.54
CA GLU A 159 -3.86 16.32 -5.37
C GLU A 159 -4.66 15.00 -5.26
N ARG A 160 -4.83 14.28 -6.37
CA ARG A 160 -5.47 12.97 -6.46
C ARG A 160 -4.48 11.81 -6.34
N LEU A 161 -3.19 12.10 -6.21
CA LEU A 161 -2.15 11.09 -6.17
C LEU A 161 -1.40 11.09 -4.84
N GLY A 162 -0.88 9.91 -4.51
CA GLY A 162 0.18 9.74 -3.56
C GLY A 162 1.14 8.66 -4.02
N ALA A 163 2.38 8.77 -3.58
CA ALA A 163 3.43 7.79 -3.79
C ALA A 163 3.88 7.19 -2.46
N THR A 164 4.28 5.93 -2.48
CA THR A 164 4.84 5.27 -1.31
C THR A 164 6.36 5.36 -1.38
N LEU A 165 7.00 5.86 -0.33
CA LEU A 165 8.45 6.01 -0.23
C LEU A 165 9.00 4.98 0.76
N GLN A 166 10.01 4.21 0.33
CA GLN A 166 10.64 3.16 1.14
C GLN A 166 11.86 3.70 1.89
N ALA A 167 11.82 3.78 3.21
CA ALA A 167 12.92 4.33 4.01
C ALA A 167 14.21 3.51 3.93
N ASN A 168 14.13 2.21 3.63
CA ASN A 168 15.32 1.36 3.53
C ASN A 168 16.15 1.60 2.26
N LEU A 169 15.63 2.21 1.20
CA LEU A 169 16.42 2.40 -0.02
C LEU A 169 17.40 3.58 0.14
N VAL A 170 18.67 3.37 -0.24
CA VAL A 170 19.73 4.40 -0.13
C VAL A 170 19.42 5.64 -0.99
N ARG A 171 18.63 5.46 -2.06
CA ARG A 171 18.16 6.52 -2.97
C ARG A 171 17.03 7.40 -2.43
N SER A 172 16.30 6.94 -1.40
CA SER A 172 15.10 7.61 -0.91
C SER A 172 15.26 9.07 -0.48
N PRO A 173 16.43 9.53 0.03
CA PRO A 173 16.64 10.94 0.29
C PRO A 173 16.59 11.86 -0.93
N ALA A 174 16.79 11.34 -2.16
CA ALA A 174 16.61 12.11 -3.39
C ALA A 174 15.18 11.95 -3.96
N ASP A 175 14.61 10.75 -3.82
CA ASP A 175 13.24 10.47 -4.26
C ASP A 175 12.21 11.28 -3.43
N VAL A 176 12.48 11.54 -2.15
CA VAL A 176 11.61 12.37 -1.31
C VAL A 176 11.50 13.80 -1.87
N ASP A 177 12.61 14.38 -2.32
CA ASP A 177 12.63 15.73 -2.89
C ASP A 177 11.83 15.76 -4.20
N THR A 178 11.99 14.74 -5.04
CA THR A 178 11.23 14.57 -6.28
C THR A 178 9.71 14.49 -6.03
N LEU A 179 9.29 13.77 -5.00
CA LEU A 179 7.88 13.61 -4.65
C LEU A 179 7.28 14.89 -4.03
N LEU A 180 8.06 15.60 -3.22
CA LEU A 180 7.68 16.89 -2.66
C LEU A 180 7.50 17.94 -3.76
N ASP A 181 8.44 18.01 -4.72
CA ASP A 181 8.35 18.91 -5.87
C ASP A 181 7.14 18.60 -6.76
N ALA A 182 6.76 17.32 -6.88
CA ALA A 182 5.56 16.90 -7.60
C ALA A 182 4.25 17.23 -6.86
N GLY A 183 4.30 17.63 -5.59
CA GLY A 183 3.13 18.02 -4.79
C GLY A 183 2.19 16.86 -4.47
N VAL A 184 2.64 15.61 -4.59
CA VAL A 184 1.83 14.42 -4.28
C VAL A 184 1.90 14.09 -2.80
N HIS A 185 0.93 13.33 -2.29
CA HIS A 185 1.02 12.80 -0.93
C HIS A 185 2.10 11.73 -0.81
N VAL A 186 2.86 11.74 0.28
CA VAL A 186 3.90 10.73 0.52
C VAL A 186 3.49 9.79 1.65
N ARG A 187 3.31 8.50 1.35
CA ARG A 187 3.19 7.44 2.36
C ARG A 187 4.58 6.90 2.66
N LEU A 188 5.10 7.12 3.87
CA LEU A 188 6.42 6.64 4.28
C LEU A 188 6.33 5.24 4.90
N VAL A 189 7.03 4.26 4.33
CA VAL A 189 7.13 2.87 4.82
C VAL A 189 8.57 2.51 5.12
N LYS A 190 8.83 1.44 5.91
CA LYS A 190 10.20 0.90 6.08
C LYS A 190 10.74 0.29 4.76
N GLY A 191 9.87 -0.38 4.00
CA GLY A 191 10.24 -1.20 2.85
C GLY A 191 10.01 -2.69 3.13
N ALA A 192 9.29 -3.38 2.23
CA ALA A 192 8.82 -4.75 2.43
C ALA A 192 9.62 -5.81 1.64
N TYR A 193 10.22 -5.39 0.53
CA TYR A 193 10.92 -6.25 -0.42
C TYR A 193 12.32 -6.64 0.08
N LEU A 194 12.77 -7.82 -0.36
CA LEU A 194 14.12 -8.31 -0.11
C LEU A 194 15.03 -7.84 -1.24
N GLU A 195 15.75 -6.76 -1.00
CA GLU A 195 16.67 -6.18 -1.98
C GLU A 195 18.08 -6.76 -1.82
N ALA A 196 18.71 -7.11 -2.95
CA ALA A 196 20.06 -7.65 -2.95
C ALA A 196 21.12 -6.56 -2.68
N THR A 197 20.88 -5.34 -3.19
CA THR A 197 21.77 -4.18 -3.09
C THR A 197 20.93 -2.92 -2.97
N GLY A 198 21.55 -1.81 -2.55
CA GLY A 198 20.88 -0.50 -2.53
C GLY A 198 19.84 -0.31 -1.41
N ALA A 199 19.69 -1.28 -0.51
CA ALA A 199 18.85 -1.18 0.67
C ALA A 199 19.64 -1.34 1.97
N LEU A 200 19.24 -0.58 2.99
CA LEU A 200 19.67 -0.69 4.36
C LEU A 200 19.12 -1.99 4.97
N PRO A 201 19.87 -2.63 5.89
CA PRO A 201 19.38 -3.80 6.59
C PRO A 201 18.20 -3.44 7.51
N HIS A 202 17.33 -4.43 7.74
CA HIS A 202 16.23 -4.30 8.69
C HIS A 202 16.75 -4.06 10.11
N GLY A 203 16.01 -3.27 10.90
CA GLY A 203 16.38 -2.86 12.25
C GLY A 203 16.84 -1.40 12.29
N GLU A 204 17.77 -1.11 13.20
CA GLU A 204 18.20 0.27 13.52
C GLU A 204 18.56 1.11 12.28
N PRO A 205 19.34 0.62 11.28
CA PRO A 205 19.67 1.46 10.12
C PRO A 205 18.44 1.93 9.33
N THR A 206 17.46 1.06 9.12
CA THR A 206 16.19 1.43 8.46
C THR A 206 15.34 2.32 9.35
N ASP A 207 15.34 2.10 10.66
CA ASP A 207 14.57 2.91 11.62
C ASP A 207 15.08 4.35 11.69
N VAL A 208 16.40 4.53 11.69
CA VAL A 208 17.04 5.85 11.63
C VAL A 208 16.72 6.54 10.31
N ALA A 209 16.84 5.83 9.17
CA ALA A 209 16.49 6.39 7.87
C ALA A 209 15.01 6.81 7.80
N TYR A 210 14.10 6.02 8.40
CA TYR A 210 12.68 6.34 8.50
C TYR A 210 12.46 7.66 9.25
N LEU A 211 13.07 7.84 10.43
CA LEU A 211 12.94 9.07 11.22
C LEU A 211 13.52 10.29 10.50
N VAL A 212 14.66 10.13 9.83
CA VAL A 212 15.29 11.22 9.04
C VAL A 212 14.37 11.66 7.89
N LEU A 213 13.81 10.71 7.14
CA LEU A 213 12.89 11.03 6.04
C LEU A 213 11.56 11.61 6.54
N ALA A 214 11.03 11.11 7.66
CA ALA A 214 9.84 11.66 8.29
C ALA A 214 10.05 13.12 8.74
N ALA A 215 11.21 13.43 9.33
CA ALA A 215 11.56 14.80 9.71
C ALA A 215 11.65 15.74 8.50
N ARG A 216 12.18 15.26 7.37
CA ARG A 216 12.19 16.02 6.11
C ARG A 216 10.78 16.29 5.58
N LEU A 217 9.94 15.25 5.52
CA LEU A 217 8.54 15.38 5.08
C LEU A 217 7.77 16.36 5.96
N ALA A 218 7.92 16.26 7.28
CA ALA A 218 7.30 17.18 8.23
C ALA A 218 7.78 18.62 8.04
N ALA A 219 9.09 18.84 7.84
CA ALA A 219 9.65 20.17 7.63
C ALA A 219 9.20 20.82 6.31
N ALA A 220 8.97 20.02 5.26
CA ALA A 220 8.48 20.50 3.98
C ALA A 220 7.01 20.97 4.01
N GLY A 221 6.22 20.53 5.02
CA GLY A 221 4.82 20.94 5.19
C GLY A 221 3.84 20.36 4.17
N GLY A 222 4.29 19.46 3.29
CA GLY A 222 3.46 18.74 2.33
C GLY A 222 2.62 17.63 2.99
N PRO A 223 1.61 17.07 2.27
CA PRO A 223 0.78 16.01 2.81
C PRO A 223 1.55 14.68 2.86
N TRP A 224 1.64 14.07 4.05
CA TRP A 224 2.29 12.77 4.22
C TRP A 224 1.67 11.94 5.35
N SER A 225 1.97 10.64 5.35
CA SER A 225 1.53 9.69 6.38
C SER A 225 2.64 8.71 6.74
N ALA A 226 2.65 8.27 8.00
CA ALA A 226 3.54 7.25 8.52
C ALA A 226 2.90 5.87 8.45
N ALA A 227 3.24 5.06 7.44
CA ALA A 227 2.77 3.69 7.31
C ALA A 227 3.75 2.72 7.98
N THR A 228 3.52 2.46 9.28
CA THR A 228 4.32 1.55 10.09
C THR A 228 3.47 0.97 11.20
N HIS A 229 3.76 -0.26 11.62
CA HIS A 229 3.18 -0.84 12.83
C HIS A 229 4.10 -0.64 14.05
N ASP A 230 5.31 -0.13 13.87
CA ASP A 230 6.28 0.01 14.94
C ASP A 230 5.88 1.13 15.91
N ARG A 231 5.40 0.73 17.09
CA ARG A 231 4.92 1.68 18.10
C ARG A 231 5.99 2.67 18.53
N ARG A 232 7.27 2.27 18.56
CA ARG A 232 8.36 3.18 18.96
C ARG A 232 8.50 4.32 17.96
N LEU A 233 8.45 4.00 16.67
CA LEU A 233 8.48 5.00 15.60
C LEU A 233 7.20 5.86 15.61
N GLN A 234 6.03 5.23 15.76
CA GLN A 234 4.76 5.97 15.83
C GLN A 234 4.79 7.03 16.94
N GLU A 235 5.10 6.64 18.18
CA GLU A 235 5.15 7.58 19.32
C GLU A 235 6.22 8.66 19.15
N ALA A 236 7.41 8.29 18.64
CA ALA A 236 8.49 9.25 18.38
C ALA A 236 8.04 10.36 17.42
N LEU A 237 7.33 10.00 16.35
CA LEU A 237 6.81 10.98 15.39
C LEU A 237 5.74 11.89 16.01
N GLN A 238 4.82 11.33 16.82
CA GLN A 238 3.81 12.15 17.49
C GLN A 238 4.44 13.15 18.46
N LEU A 239 5.47 12.74 19.20
CA LEU A 239 6.20 13.61 20.13
C LEU A 239 6.98 14.71 19.38
N GLN A 240 7.58 14.38 18.23
CA GLN A 240 8.43 15.31 17.50
C GLN A 240 7.65 16.29 16.62
N HIS A 241 6.53 15.85 16.03
CA HIS A 241 5.83 16.59 14.99
C HIS A 241 4.36 16.91 15.32
N GLY A 242 3.84 16.42 16.45
CA GLY A 242 2.40 16.49 16.75
C GLY A 242 1.59 15.45 15.97
N PRO A 243 0.25 15.62 15.86
CA PRO A 243 -0.66 14.66 15.23
C PRO A 243 -0.30 14.33 13.78
N THR A 244 0.49 13.27 13.61
CA THR A 244 0.99 12.80 12.32
C THR A 244 0.14 11.62 11.87
N PRO A 245 -0.48 11.64 10.67
CA PRO A 245 -1.31 10.54 10.20
C PRO A 245 -0.58 9.20 10.19
N VAL A 246 -1.19 8.15 10.74
CA VAL A 246 -0.61 6.80 10.81
C VAL A 246 -1.43 5.82 9.99
N GLU A 247 -0.76 4.96 9.24
CA GLU A 247 -1.41 3.89 8.48
C GLU A 247 -0.94 2.51 8.92
N GLN A 248 -1.87 1.55 8.97
CA GLN A 248 -1.57 0.15 9.27
C GLN A 248 -2.35 -0.80 8.38
N LEU A 249 -1.78 -1.99 8.19
CA LEU A 249 -2.45 -3.11 7.51
C LEU A 249 -3.60 -3.66 8.34
N LEU A 250 -4.68 -4.07 7.67
CA LEU A 250 -5.80 -4.76 8.28
C LEU A 250 -5.37 -5.95 9.15
N GLY A 251 -5.94 -6.02 10.36
CA GLY A 251 -5.78 -7.16 11.27
C GLY A 251 -4.48 -7.20 12.07
N VAL A 252 -3.52 -6.30 11.80
CA VAL A 252 -2.22 -6.23 12.47
C VAL A 252 -2.22 -5.15 13.56
N ARG A 253 -2.17 -5.58 14.83
CA ARG A 253 -2.19 -4.69 16.01
C ARG A 253 -3.30 -3.62 15.97
N PRO A 254 -4.57 -3.96 15.67
CA PRO A 254 -5.65 -2.97 15.57
C PRO A 254 -5.82 -2.12 16.83
N GLU A 255 -5.53 -2.69 18.00
CA GLU A 255 -5.57 -1.99 19.29
C GLU A 255 -4.59 -0.80 19.39
N VAL A 256 -3.47 -0.85 18.65
CA VAL A 256 -2.51 0.27 18.58
C VAL A 256 -3.08 1.40 17.74
N LEU A 257 -3.76 1.07 16.65
CA LEU A 257 -4.42 2.07 15.81
C LEU A 257 -5.61 2.72 16.52
N ASP A 258 -6.38 1.94 17.28
CA ASP A 258 -7.48 2.43 18.13
C ASP A 258 -6.98 3.41 19.19
N ASP A 259 -5.86 3.09 19.85
CA ASP A 259 -5.22 3.98 20.83
C ASP A 259 -4.79 5.32 20.20
N LEU A 260 -4.15 5.29 19.03
CA LEU A 260 -3.77 6.51 18.28
C LEU A 260 -5.01 7.34 17.92
N ALA A 261 -6.05 6.70 17.38
CA ALA A 261 -7.30 7.37 17.02
C ALA A 261 -7.98 8.04 18.22
N SER A 262 -7.99 7.36 19.39
CA SER A 262 -8.55 7.91 20.63
C SER A 262 -7.84 9.17 21.13
N ARG A 263 -6.58 9.36 20.73
CA ARG A 263 -5.76 10.55 21.00
C ARG A 263 -5.94 11.67 19.95
N GLY A 264 -6.85 11.51 19.00
CA GLY A 264 -7.09 12.48 17.93
C GLY A 264 -6.07 12.43 16.79
N ILE A 265 -5.26 11.38 16.71
CA ILE A 265 -4.30 11.19 15.62
C ILE A 265 -5.05 10.58 14.43
N PRO A 266 -4.96 11.16 13.21
CA PRO A 266 -5.57 10.57 12.03
C PRO A 266 -5.01 9.19 11.74
N THR A 267 -5.88 8.22 11.50
CA THR A 267 -5.48 6.83 11.26
C THR A 267 -6.14 6.25 10.02
N ARG A 268 -5.43 5.38 9.29
CA ARG A 268 -5.95 4.68 8.11
C ARG A 268 -5.62 3.20 8.13
N VAL A 269 -6.58 2.37 7.72
CA VAL A 269 -6.37 0.93 7.52
C VAL A 269 -6.25 0.62 6.03
N TYR A 270 -5.20 -0.10 5.65
CA TYR A 270 -5.06 -0.68 4.32
C TYR A 270 -5.87 -1.98 4.22
N LEU A 271 -6.79 -2.02 3.25
CA LEU A 271 -7.85 -3.02 3.07
C LEU A 271 -7.69 -3.73 1.70
N PRO A 272 -6.85 -4.76 1.61
CA PRO A 272 -6.71 -5.54 0.38
C PRO A 272 -7.86 -6.52 0.23
N TYR A 273 -8.37 -6.68 -0.99
CA TYR A 273 -9.41 -7.65 -1.30
C TYR A 273 -9.22 -8.25 -2.69
N GLY A 274 -10.01 -9.28 -2.99
CA GLY A 274 -10.14 -9.82 -4.34
C GLY A 274 -9.67 -11.27 -4.47
N PRO A 275 -9.60 -11.79 -5.71
CA PRO A 275 -9.32 -13.20 -5.96
C PRO A 275 -7.89 -13.61 -5.59
N ASN A 276 -6.96 -12.65 -5.53
CA ASN A 276 -5.54 -12.86 -5.22
C ASN A 276 -5.23 -12.81 -3.71
N TRP A 277 -6.25 -12.94 -2.85
CA TRP A 277 -6.12 -12.89 -1.39
C TRP A 277 -5.07 -13.85 -0.83
N PHE A 278 -4.88 -15.02 -1.44
CA PHE A 278 -3.94 -16.03 -0.99
C PHE A 278 -2.49 -15.55 -1.13
N ARG A 279 -2.17 -14.98 -2.30
CA ARG A 279 -0.88 -14.37 -2.60
C ARG A 279 -0.55 -13.24 -1.62
N TYR A 280 -1.51 -12.33 -1.41
CA TYR A 280 -1.35 -11.26 -0.41
C TYR A 280 -1.06 -11.83 0.99
N TRP A 281 -1.88 -12.76 1.47
CA TRP A 281 -1.74 -13.35 2.80
C TRP A 281 -0.39 -14.04 2.98
N MET A 282 0.05 -14.82 1.99
CA MET A 282 1.35 -15.50 2.05
C MET A 282 2.52 -14.51 2.11
N ARG A 283 2.44 -13.37 1.41
CA ARG A 283 3.44 -12.29 1.54
C ARG A 283 3.48 -11.73 2.96
N ARG A 284 2.33 -11.49 3.58
CA ARG A 284 2.26 -11.04 4.98
C ARG A 284 2.91 -12.03 5.95
N VAL A 285 2.67 -13.33 5.75
CA VAL A 285 3.30 -14.40 6.55
C VAL A 285 4.82 -14.41 6.37
N ALA A 286 5.31 -14.16 5.16
CA ALA A 286 6.74 -14.09 4.88
C ALA A 286 7.39 -12.85 5.55
N GLU A 287 6.74 -11.69 5.46
CA GLU A 287 7.23 -10.45 6.05
C GLU A 287 7.23 -10.46 7.58
N SER A 288 6.25 -11.12 8.21
CA SER A 288 6.19 -11.23 9.67
C SER A 288 7.29 -12.11 10.27
N ARG A 289 8.08 -12.81 9.45
CA ARG A 289 9.15 -13.72 9.87
C ARG A 289 10.54 -13.07 9.89
N GLY A 290 10.62 -11.75 9.73
CA GLY A 290 11.87 -10.99 9.87
C GLY A 290 11.64 -9.56 10.39
N ALA A 291 10.61 -9.38 11.21
CA ALA A 291 10.28 -8.16 11.95
C ALA A 291 10.30 -8.45 13.46
#